data_AF-A0A7X8EMD4-F1
#
_entry.id   AF-A0A7X8EMD4-F1
#
_cell.length_a   1.000
_cell.length_b   1.000
_cell.length_c   1.000
_cell.angle_alpha   90.00
_cell.angle_beta   90.00
_cell.angle_gamma   90.00
#
_symmetry.space_group_name_H-M   'P 1'
#
loop_
_entity.id
_entity.type
_entity.pdbx_description
1 polymer ?
#
loop_
_entity_poly.entity_id
_entity_poly.type
_entity_poly.pdbx_seq_one_letter_code
_entity_poly.pdbx_strand_id
1 'polypeptide(L)' 'MEKIRVILWGLGTMGTLMAKIIGGKEGIEVVGAVDTDPGKIGRALS' A
#
# COMPACT_ATOMS: atom_id res chain seq x y z
N MET A 1 -7.40 -16.13 12.11
CA MET A 1 -6.59 -16.43 10.91
C MET A 1 -5.54 -15.33 10.80
N GLU A 2 -4.28 -15.67 10.57
CA GLU A 2 -3.22 -14.66 10.45
C GLU A 2 -3.38 -13.91 9.12
N LYS A 3 -3.24 -12.58 9.13
CA LYS A 3 -3.39 -11.76 7.93
C LYS A 3 -2.12 -11.83 7.08
N ILE A 4 -2.29 -11.82 5.76
CA ILE A 4 -1.18 -11.65 4.82
C ILE A 4 -0.73 -10.19 4.90
N ARG A 5 0.54 -9.98 5.27
CA ARG A 5 1.16 -8.66 5.41
C ARG A 5 1.81 -8.26 4.10
N VAL A 6 1.40 -7.14 3.52
CA VAL A 6 1.83 -6.71 2.19
C VAL A 6 2.52 -5.35 2.26
N ILE A 7 3.64 -5.22 1.54
CA ILE A 7 4.28 -3.94 1.24
C ILE A 7 4.04 -3.62 -0.23
N LEU A 8 3.65 -2.38 -0.53
CA LEU A 8 3.50 -1.90 -1.89
C LEU A 8 4.75 -1.15 -2.33
N TRP A 9 5.42 -1.61 -3.38
CA TRP A 9 6.61 -0.94 -3.93
C TRP A 9 6.25 -0.27 -5.26
N GLY A 10 6.22 1.06 -5.23
CA GLY A 10 5.77 1.94 -6.31
C GLY A 10 4.32 2.35 -6.10
N LEU A 11 4.09 3.63 -5.77
CA LEU A 11 2.79 4.25 -5.57
C LEU A 11 2.40 5.15 -6.75
N GLY A 12 2.68 4.71 -7.97
CA GLY A 12 2.08 5.29 -9.18
C GLY A 12 0.58 4.98 -9.25
N THR A 13 -0.06 5.26 -10.38
CA THR A 13 -1.50 5.01 -10.58
C THR A 13 -1.92 3.59 -10.18
N MET A 14 -1.14 2.59 -10.61
CA MET A 14 -1.45 1.17 -10.32
C MET A 14 -1.21 0.81 -8.86
N GLY A 15 -0.13 1.29 -8.24
CA GLY A 15 0.19 1.00 -6.85
C GLY A 15 -0.84 1.55 -5.89
N THR A 16 -1.29 2.79 -6.13
CA THR A 16 -2.36 3.42 -5.35
C THR A 16 -3.71 2.72 -5.54
N LEU A 17 -4.05 2.33 -6.78
CA LEU A 17 -5.25 1.51 -7.03
C LEU A 17 -5.17 0.17 -6.32
N MET A 18 -3.99 -0.46 -6.29
CA MET A 18 -3.80 -1.73 -5.60
C MET A 18 -3.96 -1.55 -4.09
N ALA A 19 -3.37 -0.51 -3.49
CA ALA A 19 -3.57 -0.15 -2.09
C ALA A 19 -5.06 -0.07 -1.72
N LYS A 20 -5.85 0.60 -2.56
CA LYS A 20 -7.30 0.75 -2.37
C LYS A 20 -8.04 -0.58 -2.49
N ILE A 21 -7.70 -1.41 -3.47
CA ILE A 21 -8.37 -2.70 -3.72
C ILE A 21 -8.05 -3.70 -2.60
N ILE A 22 -6.79 -3.81 -2.18
CA ILE A 22 -6.38 -4.83 -1.21
C ILE A 22 -6.58 -4.38 0.24
N GLY A 23 -6.57 -3.08 0.52
CA GLY A 23 -6.83 -2.54 1.86
C GLY A 23 -8.24 -2.85 2.38
N GLY A 24 -9.20 -3.10 1.47
CA GLY A 24 -10.56 -3.53 1.81
C GLY A 24 -10.77 -5.05 1.83
N LYS A 25 -9.76 -5.87 1.51
CA LYS A 25 -9.91 -7.33 1.46
C LYS A 25 -9.68 -7.95 2.84
N GLU A 26 -10.61 -8.81 3.24
CA GLU A 26 -10.44 -9.61 4.46
C GLU A 26 -9.21 -10.53 4.34
N GLY A 27 -8.48 -10.67 5.44
CA GLY A 27 -7.25 -11.48 5.48
C GLY A 27 -6.00 -10.79 4.92
N ILE A 28 -6.07 -9.54 4.47
CA ILE A 28 -4.90 -8.75 4.03
C ILE A 28 -4.69 -7.56 4.97
N GLU A 29 -3.42 -7.22 5.20
CA GLU A 29 -3.00 -6.01 5.89
C GLU A 29 -1.87 -5.35 5.11
N VAL A 30 -2.09 -4.10 4.68
CA VAL A 30 -1.03 -3.28 4.09
C VAL A 30 -0.20 -2.71 5.23
N VAL A 31 1.07 -3.12 5.31
CA VAL A 31 1.96 -2.79 6.42
C VAL A 31 3.03 -1.77 6.06
N GLY A 32 3.10 -1.38 4.78
CA GLY A 32 4.02 -0.35 4.33
C GLY A 32 3.88 -0.06 2.85
N ALA A 33 4.48 1.05 2.45
CA ALA A 33 4.65 1.41 1.06
C ALA A 33 6.01 2.07 0.82
N VAL A 34 6.56 1.85 -0.37
CA VAL A 34 7.87 2.37 -0.80
C VAL A 34 7.67 3.07 -2.14
N ASP A 35 8.14 4.31 -2.26
CA ASP A 35 8.19 5.05 -3.52
C ASP A 35 9.44 5.94 -3.52
N THR A 36 9.91 6.33 -4.70
CA THR A 36 11.04 7.25 -4.87
C THR A 36 10.59 8.69 -5.05
N ASP A 37 9.30 8.94 -5.27
CA ASP A 37 8.73 10.29 -5.37
C ASP A 37 8.86 11.03 -4.02
N PRO A 38 9.68 12.10 -3.95
CA PRO A 38 9.86 12.88 -2.72
C PRO A 38 8.55 13.47 -2.19
N GLY A 39 7.55 13.69 -3.06
CA GLY A 39 6.23 14.16 -2.69
C GLY A 39 5.36 13.12 -1.97
N LYS A 40 5.75 11.85 -1.94
CA LYS A 40 5.02 10.77 -1.25
C LYS A 40 5.73 10.29 0.02
N ILE A 41 7.04 10.41 0.06
CA ILE A 41 7.84 9.97 1.21
C ILE A 41 7.41 10.69 2.49
N GLY A 42 7.22 9.94 3.56
CA GLY A 42 6.77 10.46 4.86
C GLY A 42 5.29 10.81 4.95
N ARG A 43 4.52 10.62 3.88
CA ARG A 43 3.06 10.79 3.89
C ARG A 43 2.36 9.47 4.20
N ALA A 44 1.21 9.57 4.87
CA ALA A 44 0.34 8.41 5.07
C ALA A 44 -0.19 7.90 3.72
N LEU A 45 -0.33 6.59 3.60
CA LEU A 45 -1.02 5.95 2.50
C LEU A 45 -2.52 6.24 2.66
N SER A 46 -3.06 7.12 1.82
CA SER A 46 -4.46 7.58 1.83
C SER A 46 -5.37 6.75 0.94
#